data_AF-A0A6G1FWY2-F1
#
_entry.id   AF-A0A6G1FWY2-F1
#
_cell.length_a   1.000
_cell.length_b   1.000
_cell.length_c   1.000
_cell.angle_alpha   90.00
_cell.angle_beta   90.00
_cell.angle_gamma   90.00
#
_symmetry.space_group_name_H-M   'P 1'
#
loop_
_entity.id
_entity.type
_entity.pdbx_description
1 polymer ?
#
loop_
_entity_poly.entity_id
_entity_poly.type
_entity_poly.pdbx_seq_one_letter_code
_entity_poly.pdbx_strand_id
1 'polypeptide(L)'
;MPSRNRSLGRDVHIYDASDRTTVLGGLILTNGVTNANFYSMVEILVLFTTAFELQNEEGTKIQRTDDPLWPGNYYIHAAGSFAVNNESWLVRTISVSTGTRTHCFRDAVRSRDRRCVISGEVAVAAQFDRWDSFEAAHIFPIAYEGHWKDHGYDRWITIQPDDGGAINSVQNGLLLNSGVHQLFDNYILSINPDDDYKIMFFDLDGKGLAGKHLDRQLLDNPQRPIDQLLRWHFRQAVLANMRGAGEPSFEHDFPPGSDIVGDILSGSKAAERMEFELFNRLAAQVTVHGASKSRQRPRQNST
;
A
#
# COMPACT_ATOMS: atom_id res chain seq x y z
N MET A 1 4.59 -3.21 -26.90
CA MET A 1 4.53 -4.38 -26.00
C MET A 1 3.16 -4.32 -25.32
N PRO A 2 2.39 -5.41 -25.20
CA PRO A 2 1.23 -5.40 -24.32
C PRO A 2 1.69 -5.01 -22.92
N SER A 3 0.91 -4.16 -22.23
CA SER A 3 1.25 -3.72 -20.88
C SER A 3 1.45 -4.92 -19.97
N ARG A 4 2.62 -5.05 -19.33
CA ARG A 4 2.81 -5.99 -18.22
C ARG A 4 1.74 -5.69 -17.18
N ASN A 5 0.82 -6.62 -16.94
CA ASN A 5 -0.18 -6.53 -15.88
C ASN A 5 0.19 -7.50 -14.76
N ARG A 6 -0.32 -7.27 -13.56
CA ARG A 6 0.05 -8.04 -12.35
C ARG A 6 -0.62 -9.43 -12.28
N SER A 7 -1.23 -9.89 -13.37
CA SER A 7 -1.82 -11.23 -13.46
C SER A 7 -0.85 -12.29 -13.95
N LEU A 8 0.29 -11.90 -14.53
CA LEU A 8 1.29 -12.84 -14.99
C LEU A 8 1.86 -13.64 -13.81
N GLY A 9 1.80 -14.98 -13.91
CA GLY A 9 2.35 -15.88 -12.89
C GLY A 9 1.41 -16.24 -11.74
N ARG A 10 0.19 -15.67 -11.69
CA ARG A 10 -0.81 -16.07 -10.68
C ARG A 10 -1.15 -17.55 -10.80
N ASP A 11 -1.27 -18.19 -9.64
CA ASP A 11 -1.60 -19.60 -9.49
C ASP A 11 -2.84 -19.81 -8.60
N VAL A 12 -3.40 -18.72 -8.05
CA VAL A 12 -4.71 -18.69 -7.40
C VAL A 12 -5.63 -17.74 -8.16
N HIS A 13 -6.82 -18.23 -8.51
CA HIS A 13 -7.81 -17.49 -9.29
C HIS A 13 -9.17 -17.48 -8.59
N ILE A 14 -9.87 -16.35 -8.68
CA ILE A 14 -11.16 -16.11 -8.03
C ILE A 14 -12.24 -15.91 -9.09
N TYR A 15 -13.34 -16.64 -8.95
CA TYR A 15 -14.49 -16.62 -9.85
C TYR A 15 -15.79 -16.43 -9.09
N ASP A 16 -16.81 -16.00 -9.82
CA ASP A 16 -18.20 -16.20 -9.41
C ASP A 16 -18.57 -17.68 -9.63
N ALA A 17 -19.23 -18.32 -8.68
CA ALA A 17 -19.72 -19.69 -8.88
C ALA A 17 -20.73 -19.80 -10.04
N SER A 18 -21.45 -18.71 -10.35
CA SER A 18 -22.41 -18.62 -11.47
C SER A 18 -21.76 -18.28 -12.81
N ASP A 19 -20.54 -17.71 -12.80
CA ASP A 19 -19.72 -17.48 -13.99
C ASP A 19 -18.28 -17.95 -13.73
N ARG A 20 -18.03 -19.22 -14.08
CA ARG A 20 -16.72 -19.86 -13.94
C ARG A 20 -15.73 -19.50 -15.06
N THR A 21 -16.10 -18.59 -15.98
CA THR A 21 -15.27 -18.20 -17.13
C THR A 21 -14.60 -16.85 -16.95
N THR A 22 -15.25 -15.94 -16.21
CA THR A 22 -14.71 -14.60 -15.95
C THR A 22 -13.92 -14.57 -14.65
N VAL A 23 -12.61 -14.33 -14.75
CA VAL A 23 -11.75 -14.14 -13.58
C VAL A 23 -12.07 -12.79 -12.92
N LEU A 24 -12.51 -12.83 -11.67
CA LEU A 24 -12.75 -11.63 -10.85
C LEU A 24 -11.45 -11.07 -10.28
N GLY A 25 -10.50 -11.96 -10.00
CA GLY A 25 -9.19 -11.62 -9.48
C GLY A 25 -8.34 -12.85 -9.19
N GLY A 26 -7.23 -12.66 -8.51
CA GLY A 26 -6.32 -13.74 -8.12
C GLY A 26 -5.05 -13.21 -7.48
N LEU A 27 -4.15 -14.10 -7.11
CA LEU A 27 -2.84 -13.73 -6.57
C LEU A 27 -1.79 -14.74 -6.96
N ILE A 28 -0.53 -14.33 -6.85
CA ILE A 28 0.60 -15.25 -6.78
C ILE A 28 0.65 -15.75 -5.34
N LEU A 29 0.48 -17.06 -5.13
CA LEU A 29 0.57 -17.68 -3.82
C LEU A 29 2.02 -17.64 -3.35
N THR A 30 2.23 -17.06 -2.17
CA THR A 30 3.53 -16.97 -1.52
C THR A 30 3.50 -17.65 -0.16
N ASN A 31 4.69 -17.92 0.40
CA ASN A 31 4.80 -18.59 1.68
C ASN A 31 4.02 -17.85 2.78
N GLY A 32 3.27 -18.60 3.59
CA GLY A 32 2.56 -18.07 4.74
C GLY A 32 1.14 -17.56 4.48
N VAL A 33 0.66 -17.57 3.22
CA VAL A 33 -0.75 -17.28 2.90
C VAL A 33 -1.64 -18.44 3.38
N THR A 34 -2.58 -18.12 4.27
CA THR A 34 -3.57 -19.08 4.80
C THR A 34 -4.94 -18.89 4.16
N ASN A 35 -5.85 -19.84 4.40
CA ASN A 35 -7.26 -19.69 4.04
C ASN A 35 -7.88 -18.45 4.70
N ALA A 36 -7.57 -18.16 5.97
CA ALA A 36 -8.05 -16.98 6.66
C ALA A 36 -7.56 -15.66 6.02
N ASN A 37 -6.30 -15.63 5.56
CA ASN A 37 -5.79 -14.51 4.77
C ASN A 37 -6.57 -14.34 3.47
N PHE A 38 -6.79 -15.43 2.75
CA PHE A 38 -7.50 -15.42 1.47
C PHE A 38 -8.93 -14.89 1.62
N TYR A 39 -9.68 -15.34 2.63
CA TYR A 39 -11.00 -14.77 2.95
C TYR A 39 -10.93 -13.26 3.17
N SER A 40 -9.96 -12.79 3.95
CA SER A 40 -9.81 -11.36 4.26
C SER A 40 -9.45 -10.53 3.01
N MET A 41 -8.67 -11.10 2.09
CA MET A 41 -8.38 -10.47 0.80
C MET A 41 -9.60 -10.44 -0.13
N VAL A 42 -10.40 -11.51 -0.15
CA VAL A 42 -11.67 -11.55 -0.92
C VAL A 42 -12.67 -10.53 -0.38
N GLU A 43 -12.76 -10.34 0.94
CA GLU A 43 -13.59 -9.31 1.58
C GLU A 43 -13.15 -7.88 1.22
N ILE A 44 -11.88 -7.67 0.87
CA ILE A 44 -11.40 -6.39 0.34
C ILE A 44 -11.74 -6.26 -1.15
N LEU A 45 -11.54 -7.35 -1.91
CA LEU A 45 -11.70 -7.38 -3.35
C LEU A 45 -13.16 -7.31 -3.81
N VAL A 46 -14.10 -7.84 -3.03
CA VAL A 46 -15.51 -7.99 -3.41
C VAL A 46 -16.42 -7.41 -2.34
N LEU A 47 -17.39 -6.61 -2.77
CA LEU A 47 -18.42 -6.01 -1.93
C LEU A 47 -19.64 -6.93 -1.92
N PHE A 48 -19.89 -7.54 -0.76
CA PHE A 48 -21.00 -8.47 -0.59
C PHE A 48 -22.20 -7.82 0.10
N THR A 49 -23.41 -8.19 -0.33
CA THR A 49 -24.65 -7.81 0.38
C THR A 49 -25.05 -8.80 1.48
N THR A 50 -24.47 -10.00 1.47
CA THR A 50 -24.73 -11.10 2.40
C THR A 50 -23.43 -11.85 2.69
N ALA A 51 -23.46 -12.82 3.62
CA ALA A 51 -22.31 -13.70 3.81
C ALA A 51 -21.99 -14.50 2.53
N PHE A 52 -20.71 -14.83 2.36
CA PHE A 52 -20.23 -15.65 1.25
C PHE A 52 -19.40 -16.83 1.76
N GLU A 53 -19.23 -17.82 0.89
CA GLU A 53 -18.37 -18.98 1.09
C GLU A 53 -17.44 -19.12 -0.11
N LEU A 54 -16.26 -19.70 0.13
CA LEU A 54 -15.32 -20.08 -0.92
C LEU A 54 -15.33 -21.59 -1.09
N GLN A 55 -15.38 -22.05 -2.34
CA GLN A 55 -15.19 -23.45 -2.71
C GLN A 55 -14.01 -23.59 -3.66
N ASN A 56 -13.27 -24.69 -3.57
CA ASN A 56 -12.28 -25.04 -4.60
C ASN A 56 -12.96 -25.60 -5.86
N GLU A 57 -12.14 -26.00 -6.84
CA GLU A 57 -12.59 -26.60 -8.10
C GLU A 57 -13.40 -27.88 -7.92
N GLU A 58 -13.12 -28.66 -6.88
CA GLU A 58 -13.82 -29.89 -6.52
C GLU A 58 -15.17 -29.64 -5.81
N GLY A 59 -15.52 -28.38 -5.53
CA GLY A 59 -16.72 -28.01 -4.77
C GLY A 59 -16.56 -28.16 -3.26
N THR A 60 -15.34 -28.38 -2.77
CA THR A 60 -15.05 -28.46 -1.33
C THR A 60 -15.03 -27.06 -0.74
N LYS A 61 -15.86 -26.84 0.28
CA LYS A 61 -15.89 -25.59 1.06
C LYS A 61 -14.57 -25.38 1.79
N ILE A 62 -13.96 -24.23 1.54
CA ILE A 62 -12.75 -23.76 2.21
C ILE A 62 -13.14 -23.19 3.56
N GLN A 63 -12.54 -23.72 4.63
CA GLN A 63 -12.75 -23.18 5.98
C GLN A 63 -11.86 -21.96 6.21
N ARG A 64 -12.35 -20.98 6.97
CA ARG A 64 -11.57 -19.79 7.36
C ARG A 64 -10.62 -20.17 8.50
N THR A 65 -9.51 -20.82 8.17
CA THR A 65 -8.51 -21.35 9.11
C THR A 65 -7.10 -20.87 8.79
N ASP A 66 -6.15 -21.13 9.69
CA ASP A 66 -4.73 -20.87 9.49
C ASP A 66 -4.03 -21.95 8.64
N ASP A 67 -4.80 -22.87 8.05
CA ASP A 67 -4.26 -23.86 7.11
C ASP A 67 -3.73 -23.16 5.86
N PRO A 68 -2.63 -23.67 5.25
CA PRO A 68 -2.10 -23.13 4.02
C PRO A 68 -3.14 -23.09 2.89
N LEU A 69 -3.18 -21.98 2.16
CA LEU A 69 -3.92 -21.90 0.91
C LEU A 69 -3.19 -22.73 -0.16
N TRP A 70 -3.94 -23.40 -1.03
CA TRP A 70 -3.36 -24.16 -2.15
C TRP A 70 -3.55 -23.42 -3.47
N PRO A 71 -2.65 -23.59 -4.46
CA PRO A 71 -2.89 -23.12 -5.81
C PRO A 71 -4.20 -23.70 -6.38
N GLY A 72 -4.89 -22.93 -7.21
CA GLY A 72 -6.09 -23.39 -7.91
C GLY A 72 -7.18 -22.34 -8.10
N ASN A 73 -8.33 -22.82 -8.57
CA ASN A 73 -9.51 -22.00 -8.82
C ASN A 73 -10.44 -22.03 -7.61
N TYR A 74 -10.85 -20.84 -7.17
CA TYR A 74 -11.76 -20.64 -6.05
C TYR A 74 -13.02 -19.91 -6.51
N TYR A 75 -14.15 -20.38 -6.04
CA TYR A 75 -15.48 -19.93 -6.45
C TYR A 75 -16.20 -19.30 -5.28
N ILE A 76 -16.68 -18.08 -5.49
CA ILE A 76 -17.48 -17.33 -4.54
C ILE A 76 -18.92 -17.82 -4.64
N HIS A 77 -19.46 -18.31 -3.51
CA HIS A 77 -20.87 -18.62 -3.33
C HIS A 77 -21.48 -17.62 -2.36
N ALA A 78 -22.46 -16.84 -2.81
CA ALA A 78 -23.22 -15.92 -1.96
C ALA A 78 -24.71 -16.03 -2.29
N ALA A 79 -25.57 -15.89 -1.28
CA ALA A 79 -27.02 -15.91 -1.49
C ALA A 79 -27.53 -14.59 -2.09
N GLY A 80 -26.92 -13.48 -1.72
CA GLY A 80 -27.18 -12.15 -2.27
C GLY A 80 -26.21 -11.76 -3.38
N SER A 81 -26.47 -10.62 -4.00
CA SER A 81 -25.58 -10.05 -5.00
C SER A 81 -24.26 -9.59 -4.39
N PHE A 82 -23.24 -9.56 -5.23
CA PHE A 82 -21.96 -8.96 -4.91
C PHE A 82 -21.38 -8.28 -6.16
N ALA A 83 -20.40 -7.41 -5.95
CA ALA A 83 -19.69 -6.73 -7.03
C ALA A 83 -18.20 -6.64 -6.70
N VAL A 84 -17.35 -6.72 -7.73
CA VAL A 84 -15.93 -6.43 -7.57
C VAL A 84 -15.77 -4.99 -7.10
N ASN A 85 -14.98 -4.79 -6.05
CA ASN A 85 -14.72 -3.50 -5.45
C ASN A 85 -13.99 -2.58 -6.45
N ASN A 86 -14.65 -1.47 -6.79
CA ASN A 86 -14.15 -0.47 -7.74
C ASN A 86 -13.43 0.71 -7.07
N GLU A 87 -13.14 0.62 -5.77
CA GLU A 87 -12.33 1.61 -5.05
C GLU A 87 -11.01 1.86 -5.79
N SER A 88 -10.72 3.13 -6.06
CA SER A 88 -9.48 3.51 -6.73
C SER A 88 -8.29 3.20 -5.83
N TRP A 89 -7.26 2.58 -6.41
CA TRP A 89 -5.98 2.46 -5.74
C TRP A 89 -5.19 3.75 -5.93
N LEU A 90 -4.43 4.16 -4.93
CA LEU A 90 -3.54 5.30 -5.07
C LEU A 90 -2.25 4.86 -5.77
N VAL A 91 -2.04 5.37 -6.98
CA VAL A 91 -0.84 5.10 -7.78
C VAL A 91 0.39 5.51 -6.99
N ARG A 92 1.36 4.61 -6.87
CA ARG A 92 2.59 4.87 -6.14
C ARG A 92 3.78 4.39 -6.96
N THR A 93 4.78 5.26 -7.09
CA THR A 93 6.14 4.96 -7.57
C THR A 93 7.11 5.18 -6.40
N ILE A 94 8.42 4.95 -6.62
CA ILE A 94 9.45 5.13 -5.58
C ILE A 94 9.35 6.53 -4.96
N SER A 95 9.06 6.59 -3.67
CA SER A 95 8.87 7.83 -2.91
C SER A 95 10.10 8.22 -2.10
N VAL A 96 11.27 8.36 -2.73
CA VAL A 96 12.44 8.98 -2.09
C VAL A 96 12.24 10.51 -2.08
N SER A 97 11.46 10.99 -1.11
CA SER A 97 11.17 12.42 -0.96
C SER A 97 12.24 13.10 -0.08
N THR A 98 13.16 13.83 -0.72
CA THR A 98 14.15 14.66 -0.04
C THR A 98 13.68 16.11 0.00
N GLY A 99 13.40 16.62 1.20
CA GLY A 99 13.02 18.01 1.40
C GLY A 99 12.97 18.39 2.88
N THR A 100 12.97 19.69 3.17
CA THR A 100 12.98 20.20 4.55
C THR A 100 11.79 19.71 5.34
N ARG A 101 10.62 19.60 4.70
CA ARG A 101 9.37 19.18 5.33
C ARG A 101 9.36 17.72 5.77
N THR A 102 10.21 16.87 5.18
CA THR A 102 10.34 15.44 5.55
C THR A 102 11.51 15.18 6.49
N HIS A 103 12.29 16.20 6.87
CA HIS A 103 13.49 16.04 7.69
C HIS A 103 13.18 15.47 9.09
N CYS A 104 12.26 16.10 9.83
CA CYS A 104 11.86 15.63 11.16
C CYS A 104 11.26 14.23 11.14
N PHE A 105 10.43 13.94 10.12
CA PHE A 105 9.87 12.61 9.90
C PHE A 105 10.98 11.57 9.71
N ARG A 106 11.91 11.83 8.79
CA ARG A 106 13.02 10.93 8.48
C ARG A 106 13.86 10.65 9.71
N ASP A 107 14.22 11.68 10.47
CA ASP A 107 15.07 11.54 11.65
C ASP A 107 14.35 10.78 12.77
N ALA A 108 13.05 11.04 12.98
CA ALA A 108 12.24 10.31 13.96
C ALA A 108 12.14 8.82 13.61
N VAL A 109 11.86 8.48 12.35
CA VAL A 109 11.79 7.09 11.87
C VAL A 109 13.15 6.39 12.00
N ARG A 110 14.23 7.06 11.57
CA ARG A 110 15.60 6.55 11.70
C ARG A 110 15.98 6.26 13.15
N SER A 111 15.68 7.18 14.04
CA SER A 111 15.96 7.06 15.48
C SER A 111 15.18 5.90 16.11
N ARG A 112 13.90 5.75 15.75
CA ARG A 112 13.03 4.68 16.26
C ARG A 112 13.48 3.28 15.80
N ASP A 113 13.73 3.12 14.51
CA ASP A 113 13.84 1.78 13.90
C ASP A 113 15.27 1.24 13.90
N ARG A 114 16.24 2.04 13.44
CA ARG A 114 17.66 1.65 13.30
C ARG A 114 17.94 0.35 12.52
N ARG A 115 16.95 -0.18 11.81
CA ARG A 115 17.01 -1.36 10.95
C ARG A 115 15.92 -1.27 9.89
N CYS A 116 16.03 -2.08 8.84
CA CYS A 116 14.90 -2.35 7.96
C CYS A 116 13.87 -3.16 8.76
N VAL A 117 12.71 -2.57 9.04
CA VAL A 117 11.70 -3.21 9.91
C VAL A 117 11.09 -4.48 9.31
N ILE A 118 11.13 -4.64 7.98
CA ILE A 118 10.56 -5.79 7.27
C ILE A 118 11.58 -6.92 7.13
N SER A 119 12.84 -6.60 6.78
CA SER A 119 13.89 -7.63 6.61
C SER A 119 14.67 -7.93 7.89
N GLY A 120 14.58 -7.07 8.90
CA GLY A 120 15.40 -7.13 10.12
C GLY A 120 16.85 -6.68 9.94
N GLU A 121 17.24 -6.25 8.74
CA GLU A 121 18.62 -5.83 8.44
C GLU A 121 19.01 -4.59 9.26
N VAL A 122 20.01 -4.71 10.11
CA VAL A 122 20.45 -3.64 11.01
C VAL A 122 21.24 -2.57 10.26
N ALA A 123 20.92 -1.29 10.50
CA ALA A 123 21.72 -0.17 10.01
C ALA A 123 22.97 0.03 10.88
N VAL A 124 24.00 -0.79 10.65
CA VAL A 124 25.23 -0.84 11.47
C VAL A 124 25.93 0.53 11.56
N ALA A 125 25.90 1.29 10.48
CA ALA A 125 26.55 2.60 10.40
C ALA A 125 25.73 3.74 11.05
N ALA A 126 24.50 3.47 11.53
CA ALA A 126 23.61 4.48 12.12
C ALA A 126 24.21 5.15 13.38
N GLN A 127 25.14 4.49 14.08
CA GLN A 127 25.86 5.11 15.21
C GLN A 127 26.76 6.29 14.79
N PHE A 128 27.08 6.39 13.51
CA PHE A 128 27.85 7.48 12.91
C PHE A 128 26.98 8.41 12.05
N ASP A 129 25.65 8.36 12.23
CA ASP A 129 24.67 9.05 11.39
C ASP A 129 24.80 8.72 9.88
N ARG A 130 25.27 7.50 9.58
CA ARG A 130 25.35 6.98 8.21
C ARG A 130 24.25 5.96 7.97
N TRP A 131 23.44 6.23 6.96
CA TRP A 131 22.20 5.52 6.65
C TRP A 131 22.22 4.91 5.25
N ASP A 132 23.41 4.56 4.76
CA ASP A 132 23.60 4.01 3.43
C ASP A 132 22.67 2.81 3.21
N SER A 133 21.92 2.82 2.11
CA SER A 133 20.91 1.82 1.74
C SER A 133 19.63 1.79 2.60
N PHE A 134 19.42 2.73 3.53
CA PHE A 134 18.21 2.82 4.34
C PHE A 134 17.42 4.12 4.11
N GLU A 135 16.12 3.97 3.93
CA GLU A 135 15.20 5.05 3.57
C GLU A 135 14.01 5.05 4.53
N ALA A 136 13.61 6.26 4.96
CA ALA A 136 12.38 6.44 5.72
C ALA A 136 11.21 6.48 4.74
N ALA A 137 10.39 5.44 4.77
CA ALA A 137 9.24 5.24 3.90
C ALA A 137 7.96 5.68 4.61
N HIS A 138 7.14 6.50 3.97
CA HIS A 138 5.77 6.71 4.44
C HIS A 138 4.92 5.46 4.17
N ILE A 139 4.01 5.12 5.08
CA ILE A 139 3.01 4.07 4.86
C ILE A 139 1.92 4.61 3.95
N PHE A 140 1.32 5.73 4.34
CA PHE A 140 0.46 6.53 3.50
C PHE A 140 1.31 7.60 2.78
N PRO A 141 1.39 7.57 1.44
CA PRO A 141 2.28 8.44 0.66
C PRO A 141 2.00 9.94 0.81
N ILE A 142 3.06 10.73 0.99
CA ILE A 142 2.98 12.19 1.16
C ILE A 142 2.40 12.92 -0.07
N ALA A 143 2.59 12.40 -1.30
CA ALA A 143 1.98 12.94 -2.52
C ALA A 143 0.46 13.09 -2.43
N TYR A 144 -0.20 12.28 -1.60
CA TYR A 144 -1.65 12.26 -1.47
C TYR A 144 -2.13 12.98 -0.20
N GLU A 145 -1.39 14.00 0.28
CA GLU A 145 -1.79 14.76 1.45
C GLU A 145 -3.18 15.40 1.32
N GLY A 146 -3.58 15.82 0.12
CA GLY A 146 -4.95 16.31 -0.12
C GLY A 146 -5.98 15.23 0.19
N HIS A 147 -5.82 14.05 -0.41
CA HIS A 147 -6.68 12.89 -0.16
C HIS A 147 -6.67 12.46 1.31
N TRP A 148 -5.51 12.53 1.97
CA TRP A 148 -5.35 12.30 3.41
C TRP A 148 -6.25 13.20 4.25
N LYS A 149 -6.27 14.50 3.95
CA LYS A 149 -7.10 15.49 4.65
C LYS A 149 -8.58 15.31 4.32
N ASP A 150 -8.92 15.14 3.05
CA ASP A 150 -10.31 15.04 2.59
C ASP A 150 -11.05 13.84 3.19
N HIS A 151 -10.32 12.74 3.43
CA HIS A 151 -10.86 11.53 4.06
C HIS A 151 -10.64 11.47 5.57
N GLY A 152 -10.03 12.52 6.15
CA GLY A 152 -9.79 12.68 7.58
C GLY A 152 -8.89 11.60 8.19
N TYR A 153 -7.89 11.09 7.45
CA TYR A 153 -6.99 10.04 7.95
C TYR A 153 -6.05 10.53 9.05
N ASP A 154 -5.90 11.84 9.21
CA ASP A 154 -5.20 12.48 10.32
C ASP A 154 -5.77 12.11 11.69
N ARG A 155 -7.06 11.77 11.76
CA ARG A 155 -7.72 11.33 13.01
C ARG A 155 -7.09 10.09 13.66
N TRP A 156 -6.34 9.29 12.88
CA TRP A 156 -5.66 8.09 13.38
C TRP A 156 -4.31 8.40 14.05
N ILE A 157 -3.73 9.56 13.77
CA ILE A 157 -2.44 9.96 14.31
C ILE A 157 -2.61 10.43 15.76
N THR A 158 -1.80 9.86 16.65
CA THR A 158 -1.79 10.21 18.08
C THR A 158 -0.54 10.98 18.48
N ILE A 159 0.53 10.89 17.68
CA ILE A 159 1.79 11.62 17.88
C ILE A 159 1.94 12.64 16.75
N GLN A 160 1.70 13.90 17.07
CA GLN A 160 1.87 14.99 16.12
C GLN A 160 3.36 15.30 15.93
N PRO A 161 3.84 15.47 14.69
CA PRO A 161 5.21 15.92 14.45
C PRO A 161 5.33 17.43 14.72
N ASP A 162 6.55 17.87 15.00
CA ASP A 162 6.84 19.30 15.22
C ASP A 162 6.62 20.14 13.95
N ASP A 163 6.79 19.55 12.77
CA ASP A 163 6.61 20.20 11.47
C ASP A 163 6.03 19.23 10.42
N GLY A 164 5.48 19.79 9.34
CA GLY A 164 5.05 19.04 8.16
C GLY A 164 3.66 18.40 8.26
N GLY A 165 2.97 18.55 9.39
CA GLY A 165 1.60 18.08 9.61
C GLY A 165 1.47 16.58 9.88
N ALA A 166 0.29 16.12 10.29
CA ALA A 166 0.05 14.75 10.78
C ALA A 166 0.52 13.64 9.82
N ILE A 167 0.54 13.88 8.50
CA ILE A 167 1.06 12.93 7.50
C ILE A 167 2.55 12.60 7.68
N ASN A 168 3.31 13.52 8.29
CA ASN A 168 4.72 13.37 8.64
C ASN A 168 4.93 12.87 10.07
N SER A 169 3.89 12.36 10.73
CA SER A 169 4.06 11.64 11.99
C SER A 169 4.95 10.41 11.80
N VAL A 170 5.80 10.14 12.79
CA VAL A 170 6.59 8.89 12.88
C VAL A 170 5.70 7.64 12.79
N GLN A 171 4.43 7.75 13.19
CA GLN A 171 3.43 6.69 13.12
C GLN A 171 2.96 6.37 11.69
N ASN A 172 3.27 7.23 10.73
CA ASN A 172 3.06 6.98 9.29
C ASN A 172 4.37 6.54 8.61
N GLY A 173 5.40 6.14 9.36
CA GLY A 173 6.73 5.88 8.81
C GLY A 173 7.32 4.54 9.18
N LEU A 174 8.17 4.01 8.29
CA LEU A 174 8.98 2.80 8.45
C LEU A 174 10.38 3.05 7.91
N LEU A 175 11.43 2.60 8.61
CA LEU A 175 12.77 2.54 8.04
C LEU A 175 12.91 1.23 7.26
N LEU A 176 13.24 1.32 5.98
CA LEU A 176 13.35 0.19 5.07
C LEU A 176 14.69 0.21 4.35
N ASN A 177 15.23 -0.97 4.05
CA ASN A 177 16.29 -1.10 3.05
C ASN A 177 15.74 -0.60 1.70
N SER A 178 16.52 0.13 0.91
CA SER A 178 16.05 0.76 -0.34
C SER A 178 15.39 -0.23 -1.30
N GLY A 179 15.91 -1.46 -1.42
CA GLY A 179 15.27 -2.49 -2.25
C GLY A 179 13.94 -2.99 -1.68
N VAL A 180 13.78 -3.01 -0.35
CA VAL A 180 12.51 -3.37 0.30
C VAL A 180 11.51 -2.21 0.23
N HIS A 181 11.97 -0.97 0.34
CA HIS A 181 11.17 0.24 0.16
C HIS A 181 10.52 0.26 -1.23
N GLN A 182 11.27 -0.08 -2.27
CA GLN A 182 10.73 -0.18 -3.63
C GLN A 182 9.61 -1.21 -3.77
N LEU A 183 9.74 -2.37 -3.11
CA LEU A 183 8.70 -3.40 -3.12
C LEU A 183 7.46 -2.94 -2.34
N PHE A 184 7.65 -2.27 -1.21
CA PHE A 184 6.57 -1.73 -0.38
C PHE A 184 5.79 -0.65 -1.13
N ASP A 185 6.48 0.31 -1.74
CA ASP A 185 5.87 1.41 -2.51
C ASP A 185 5.09 0.92 -3.72
N ASN A 186 5.59 -0.10 -4.42
CA ASN A 186 4.90 -0.69 -5.57
C ASN A 186 3.76 -1.63 -5.17
N TYR A 187 3.47 -1.75 -3.87
CA TYR A 187 2.53 -2.70 -3.30
C TYR A 187 2.86 -4.17 -3.61
N ILE A 188 4.11 -4.49 -3.94
CA ILE A 188 4.54 -5.89 -4.17
C ILE A 188 4.49 -6.67 -2.86
N LEU A 189 4.74 -6.00 -1.75
CA LEU A 189 4.54 -6.53 -0.41
C LEU A 189 3.74 -5.56 0.45
N SER A 190 3.10 -6.09 1.49
CA SER A 190 2.46 -5.30 2.55
C SER A 190 2.54 -6.04 3.88
N ILE A 191 2.13 -5.37 4.95
CA ILE A 191 2.00 -5.95 6.30
C ILE A 191 0.50 -6.10 6.61
N ASN A 192 0.07 -7.28 7.02
CA ASN A 192 -1.28 -7.51 7.52
C ASN A 192 -1.31 -7.42 9.06
N PRO A 193 -1.76 -6.30 9.65
CA PRO A 193 -1.79 -6.15 11.11
C PRO A 193 -2.82 -7.07 11.79
N ASP A 194 -3.77 -7.64 11.04
CA ASP A 194 -4.81 -8.54 11.57
C ASP A 194 -4.39 -10.01 11.64
N ASP A 195 -3.16 -10.31 11.22
CA ASP A 195 -2.56 -11.65 11.26
C ASP A 195 -1.13 -11.55 11.79
N ASP A 196 -1.03 -11.13 13.06
CA ASP A 196 0.25 -10.94 13.79
C ASP A 196 1.30 -10.13 13.03
N TYR A 197 0.87 -9.12 12.26
CA TYR A 197 1.75 -8.29 11.43
C TYR A 197 2.55 -9.09 10.39
N LYS A 198 1.92 -10.13 9.82
CA LYS A 198 2.50 -10.95 8.75
C LYS A 198 2.81 -10.12 7.51
N ILE A 199 3.99 -10.38 6.94
CA ILE A 199 4.47 -9.81 5.68
C ILE A 199 3.86 -10.64 4.54
N MET A 200 2.99 -10.00 3.78
CA MET A 200 2.28 -10.58 2.65
C MET A 200 2.92 -10.13 1.35
N PHE A 201 3.20 -11.08 0.46
CA PHE A 201 3.70 -10.80 -0.88
C PHE A 201 2.62 -11.05 -1.92
N PHE A 202 2.59 -10.20 -2.94
CA PHE A 202 1.68 -10.26 -4.08
C PHE A 202 2.41 -10.51 -5.41
N ASP A 203 3.72 -10.74 -5.33
CA ASP A 203 4.61 -11.15 -6.42
C ASP A 203 5.65 -12.13 -5.87
N LEU A 204 6.53 -12.62 -6.72
CA LEU A 204 7.61 -13.55 -6.37
C LEU A 204 8.50 -12.97 -5.26
N ASP A 205 8.64 -13.74 -4.18
CA ASP A 205 9.45 -13.37 -3.03
C ASP A 205 10.92 -13.76 -3.21
N GLY A 206 11.66 -12.93 -3.96
CA GLY A 206 13.10 -13.12 -4.15
C GLY A 206 13.95 -12.86 -2.89
N LYS A 207 13.36 -12.38 -1.79
CA LYS A 207 14.07 -12.02 -0.54
C LYS A 207 13.78 -12.97 0.62
N GLY A 208 12.87 -13.94 0.45
CA GLY A 208 12.45 -14.86 1.50
C GLY A 208 11.81 -14.14 2.69
N LEU A 209 10.99 -13.12 2.43
CA LEU A 209 10.30 -12.31 3.42
C LEU A 209 8.82 -12.70 3.62
N ALA A 210 8.19 -13.37 2.65
CA ALA A 210 6.79 -13.77 2.72
C ALA A 210 6.54 -14.70 3.93
N GLY A 211 5.47 -14.42 4.67
CA GLY A 211 5.06 -15.19 5.84
C GLY A 211 5.86 -14.91 7.12
N LYS A 212 6.89 -14.06 7.06
CA LYS A 212 7.54 -13.52 8.27
C LYS A 212 6.65 -12.48 8.93
N HIS A 213 6.97 -12.10 10.17
CA HIS A 213 6.19 -11.15 10.96
C HIS A 213 7.09 -10.00 11.42
N LEU A 214 6.52 -8.82 11.64
CA LEU A 214 7.26 -7.70 12.21
C LEU A 214 7.80 -8.04 13.60
N ASP A 215 8.99 -7.53 13.92
CA ASP A 215 9.61 -7.81 15.21
C ASP A 215 8.91 -7.11 16.38
N ARG A 216 9.01 -7.72 17.57
CA ARG A 216 8.47 -7.13 18.81
C ARG A 216 9.10 -5.79 19.17
N GLN A 217 10.35 -5.55 18.77
CA GLN A 217 11.04 -4.31 19.09
C GLN A 217 10.30 -3.10 18.49
N LEU A 218 9.82 -3.20 17.25
CA LEU A 218 8.97 -2.17 16.67
C LEU A 218 7.59 -2.16 17.34
N LEU A 219 6.97 -3.33 17.52
CA LEU A 219 5.57 -3.43 17.96
C LEU A 219 5.35 -2.99 19.42
N ASP A 220 6.38 -3.09 20.26
CA ASP A 220 6.33 -2.67 21.67
C ASP A 220 6.69 -1.18 21.83
N ASN A 221 7.15 -0.52 20.76
CA ASN A 221 7.45 0.91 20.79
C ASN A 221 6.14 1.73 20.72
N PRO A 222 5.89 2.69 21.63
CA PRO A 222 4.67 3.52 21.59
C PRO A 222 4.58 4.41 20.33
N GLN A 223 5.70 4.65 19.64
CA GLN A 223 5.79 5.40 18.39
C GLN A 223 5.65 4.51 17.14
N ARG A 224 5.30 3.23 17.30
CA ARG A 224 5.11 2.29 16.19
C ARG A 224 4.11 2.81 15.16
N PRO A 225 4.15 2.29 13.93
CA PRO A 225 3.09 2.48 12.96
C PRO A 225 1.71 2.23 13.54
N ILE A 226 0.75 3.09 13.19
CA ILE A 226 -0.64 2.89 13.59
C ILE A 226 -1.26 1.80 12.70
N ASP A 227 -1.92 0.82 13.30
CA ASP A 227 -2.48 -0.36 12.61
C ASP A 227 -3.44 0.03 11.48
N GLN A 228 -4.17 1.15 11.61
CA GLN A 228 -5.07 1.67 10.59
C GLN A 228 -4.33 2.01 9.29
N LEU A 229 -3.09 2.52 9.37
CA LEU A 229 -2.28 2.83 8.19
C LEU A 229 -1.71 1.56 7.55
N LEU A 230 -1.29 0.59 8.35
CA LEU A 230 -0.87 -0.72 7.83
C LEU A 230 -2.03 -1.44 7.14
N ARG A 231 -3.22 -1.42 7.74
CA ARG A 231 -4.44 -1.99 7.16
C ARG A 231 -4.86 -1.26 5.88
N TRP A 232 -4.71 0.07 5.85
CA TRP A 232 -4.93 0.85 4.63
C TRP A 232 -3.96 0.41 3.52
N HIS A 233 -2.67 0.31 3.82
CA HIS A 233 -1.67 -0.12 2.83
C HIS A 233 -1.92 -1.55 2.34
N PHE A 234 -2.29 -2.47 3.24
CA PHE A 234 -2.68 -3.83 2.89
C PHE A 234 -3.89 -3.86 1.95
N ARG A 235 -4.90 -3.05 2.23
CA ARG A 235 -6.07 -2.88 1.34
C ARG A 235 -5.66 -2.40 -0.05
N GLN A 236 -4.80 -1.39 -0.14
CA GLN A 236 -4.28 -0.89 -1.43
C GLN A 236 -3.51 -1.98 -2.17
N ALA A 237 -2.69 -2.78 -1.48
CA ALA A 237 -1.96 -3.87 -2.10
C ALA A 237 -2.87 -4.98 -2.62
N VAL A 238 -3.92 -5.36 -1.89
CA VAL A 238 -4.93 -6.30 -2.38
C VAL A 238 -5.63 -5.76 -3.63
N LEU A 239 -6.10 -4.51 -3.60
CA LEU A 239 -6.78 -3.90 -4.75
C LEU A 239 -5.87 -3.77 -5.97
N ALA A 240 -4.62 -3.33 -5.76
CA ALA A 240 -3.66 -3.14 -6.83
C ALA A 240 -3.23 -4.47 -7.47
N ASN A 241 -3.02 -5.52 -6.67
CA ASN A 241 -2.48 -6.76 -7.21
C ASN A 241 -3.53 -7.79 -7.57
N MET A 242 -4.68 -7.83 -6.89
CA MET A 242 -5.60 -8.95 -7.04
C MET A 242 -6.78 -8.69 -7.97
N ARG A 243 -7.20 -7.43 -8.14
CA ARG A 243 -8.40 -7.09 -8.91
C ARG A 243 -8.23 -7.32 -10.40
N GLY A 244 -9.08 -8.13 -11.01
CA GLY A 244 -9.04 -8.40 -12.46
C GLY A 244 -7.63 -8.83 -12.89
N ALA A 245 -7.06 -8.16 -13.91
CA ALA A 245 -5.69 -8.39 -14.36
C ALA A 245 -4.60 -7.74 -13.46
N GLY A 246 -5.01 -7.06 -12.40
CA GLY A 246 -4.17 -6.22 -11.55
C GLY A 246 -3.84 -4.88 -12.20
N GLU A 247 -3.48 -3.92 -11.38
CA GLU A 247 -3.21 -2.56 -11.78
C GLU A 247 -1.80 -2.40 -12.38
N PRO A 248 -1.55 -1.37 -13.21
CA PRO A 248 -0.24 -1.19 -13.81
C PRO A 248 0.91 -1.16 -12.79
N SER A 249 2.01 -1.82 -13.14
CA SER A 249 3.30 -1.66 -12.48
C SER A 249 4.12 -0.59 -13.21
N PHE A 250 4.80 0.27 -12.48
CA PHE A 250 5.59 1.36 -13.06
C PHE A 250 7.08 1.11 -12.84
N GLU A 251 7.81 0.90 -13.94
CA GLU A 251 9.27 0.95 -13.95
C GLU A 251 9.73 2.41 -13.79
N HIS A 252 10.86 2.58 -13.10
CA HIS A 252 11.41 3.90 -12.74
C HIS A 252 12.78 4.16 -13.40
N ASP A 253 13.34 3.18 -14.09
CA ASP A 253 14.58 3.23 -14.85
C ASP A 253 14.33 3.68 -16.30
N PHE A 254 14.12 4.98 -16.49
CA PHE A 254 13.97 5.55 -17.81
C PHE A 254 15.31 5.54 -18.59
N PRO A 255 15.33 5.16 -19.88
CA PRO A 255 16.55 5.13 -20.68
C PRO A 255 17.27 6.49 -20.72
N PRO A 256 18.61 6.53 -20.80
CA PRO A 256 19.33 7.80 -20.95
C PRO A 256 18.87 8.57 -22.19
N GLY A 257 18.52 9.85 -22.03
CA GLY A 257 18.03 10.71 -23.11
C GLY A 257 16.55 10.52 -23.48
N SER A 258 15.81 9.69 -22.71
CA SER A 258 14.35 9.58 -22.85
C SER A 258 13.65 10.88 -22.45
N ASP A 259 12.53 11.15 -23.14
CA ASP A 259 11.58 12.15 -22.69
C ASP A 259 10.74 11.55 -21.56
N ILE A 260 11.24 11.64 -20.33
CA ILE A 260 10.57 11.08 -19.14
C ILE A 260 9.12 11.56 -19.03
N VAL A 261 8.86 12.83 -19.39
CA VAL A 261 7.50 13.39 -19.39
C VAL A 261 6.66 12.73 -20.48
N GLY A 262 7.18 12.64 -21.71
CA GLY A 262 6.56 11.92 -22.81
C GLY A 262 6.30 10.43 -22.51
N ASP A 263 7.22 9.76 -21.84
CA ASP A 263 7.11 8.35 -21.44
C ASP A 263 6.04 8.16 -20.36
N ILE A 264 5.93 9.08 -19.39
CA ILE A 264 4.84 9.07 -18.41
C ILE A 264 3.49 9.35 -19.09
N LEU A 265 3.44 10.35 -19.98
CA LEU A 265 2.21 10.77 -20.68
C LEU A 265 1.70 9.73 -21.66
N SER A 266 2.60 8.90 -22.22
CA SER A 266 2.24 7.77 -23.09
C SER A 266 1.93 6.48 -22.32
N GLY A 267 2.22 6.44 -21.02
CA GLY A 267 1.98 5.30 -20.14
C GLY A 267 0.53 5.19 -19.65
N SER A 268 0.17 4.02 -19.12
CA SER A 268 -1.10 3.82 -18.41
C SER A 268 -1.19 4.75 -17.20
N LYS A 269 -2.37 5.30 -16.90
CA LYS A 269 -2.60 6.18 -15.73
C LYS A 269 -1.64 7.39 -15.71
N ALA A 270 -1.37 7.95 -16.88
CA ALA A 270 -0.47 9.07 -17.09
C ALA A 270 -0.74 10.27 -16.17
N ALA A 271 -2.01 10.66 -16.03
CA ALA A 271 -2.40 11.79 -15.19
C ALA A 271 -2.09 11.52 -13.71
N GLU A 272 -2.51 10.37 -13.19
CA GLU A 272 -2.29 9.99 -11.80
C GLU A 272 -0.80 9.79 -11.49
N ARG A 273 -0.03 9.21 -12.43
CA ARG A 273 1.42 9.06 -12.30
C ARG A 273 2.13 10.42 -12.31
N MET A 274 1.73 11.32 -13.20
CA MET A 274 2.28 12.67 -13.27
C MET A 274 1.95 13.47 -12.01
N GLU A 275 0.72 13.40 -11.52
CA GLU A 275 0.32 14.01 -10.25
C GLU A 275 1.17 13.46 -9.10
N PHE A 276 1.31 12.14 -8.98
CA PHE A 276 2.13 11.53 -7.94
C PHE A 276 3.59 12.02 -7.96
N GLU A 277 4.24 12.02 -9.13
CA GLU A 277 5.61 12.48 -9.29
C GLU A 277 5.78 13.97 -8.94
N LEU A 278 4.83 14.81 -9.38
CA LEU A 278 4.84 16.25 -9.08
C LEU A 278 4.59 16.52 -7.60
N PHE A 279 3.58 15.90 -7.01
CA PHE A 279 3.21 16.12 -5.61
C PHE A 279 4.20 15.51 -4.64
N ASN A 280 4.84 14.38 -4.95
CA ASN A 280 5.92 13.88 -4.10
C ASN A 280 7.07 14.88 -3.99
N ARG A 281 7.48 15.47 -5.12
CA ARG A 281 8.57 16.46 -5.14
C ARG A 281 8.15 17.77 -4.49
N LEU A 282 6.93 18.25 -4.77
CA LEU A 282 6.43 19.51 -4.24
C LEU A 282 6.09 19.41 -2.74
N ALA A 283 5.41 18.35 -2.31
CA ALA A 283 5.02 18.16 -0.91
C ALA A 283 6.24 17.94 0.00
N ALA A 284 7.37 17.46 -0.54
CA ALA A 284 8.63 17.42 0.19
C ALA A 284 9.20 18.82 0.49
N GLN A 285 8.89 19.81 -0.35
CA GLN A 285 9.51 21.15 -0.33
C GLN A 285 8.59 22.25 0.22
N VAL A 286 7.27 22.15 0.04
CA VAL A 286 6.32 23.24 0.28
C VAL A 286 5.10 22.77 1.09
N THR A 287 4.67 23.58 2.06
CA THR A 287 3.41 23.40 2.77
C THR A 287 2.25 23.83 1.86
N VAL A 288 1.51 22.88 1.29
CA VAL A 288 0.34 23.22 0.45
C VAL A 288 -0.77 23.78 1.36
N HIS A 289 -0.88 25.10 1.40
CA HIS A 289 -2.03 25.78 1.99
C HIS A 289 -3.22 25.60 1.05
N GLY A 290 -4.24 24.86 1.52
CA GLY A 290 -5.50 24.72 0.82
C GLY A 290 -6.13 26.10 0.60
N ALA A 291 -6.41 26.43 -0.65
CA ALA A 291 -7.23 27.59 -1.01
C ALA A 291 -8.67 27.35 -0.53
N SER A 292 -8.94 27.59 0.75
CA SER A 292 -10.31 27.71 1.23
C SER A 292 -10.90 28.98 0.60
N LYS A 293 -11.85 28.82 -0.33
CA LYS A 293 -12.64 29.94 -0.86
C LYS A 293 -13.31 30.66 0.31
N SER A 294 -12.80 31.84 0.63
CA SER A 294 -13.50 32.79 1.50
C SER A 294 -14.77 33.27 0.76
N ARG A 295 -15.92 32.69 1.13
CA ARG A 295 -17.20 33.34 0.86
C ARG A 295 -17.26 34.60 1.73
N GLN A 296 -16.98 35.75 1.14
CA GLN A 296 -17.34 37.05 1.70
C GLN A 296 -18.86 37.06 1.94
N ARG A 297 -19.27 37.20 3.20
CA ARG A 297 -20.63 37.61 3.56
C ARG A 297 -20.79 39.10 3.21
N PRO A 298 -21.92 39.56 2.65
CA PRO A 298 -22.16 40.98 2.48
C PRO A 298 -22.34 41.63 3.86
N ARG A 299 -21.67 42.77 4.06
CA ARG A 299 -21.94 43.68 5.18
C ARG A 299 -23.39 44.14 5.08
N GLN A 300 -24.18 43.90 6.13
CA GLN A 300 -25.40 44.65 6.36
C GLN A 300 -25.02 46.08 6.73
N ASN A 301 -25.42 47.05 5.92
CA ASN A 301 -25.38 48.45 6.29
C ASN A 301 -26.56 48.74 7.22
N SER A 302 -26.24 49.22 8.41
CA SER A 302 -27.18 49.88 9.31
C SER A 302 -27.28 51.37 8.95
N THR A 303 -28.44 51.77 8.46
CA THR A 303 -29.15 53.04 8.74
C THR A 303 -30.55 52.93 8.15
#